data_AF-A0A918BER6-F1
#
_entry.id   AF-A0A918BER6-F1
#
_cell.length_a   1.000
_cell.length_b   1.000
_cell.length_c   1.000
_cell.angle_alpha   90.00
_cell.angle_beta   90.00
_cell.angle_gamma   90.00
#
_symmetry.space_group_name_H-M   'P 1'
#
loop_
_entity.id
_entity.type
_entity.pdbx_description
1 polymer ?
#
loop_
_entity_poly.entity_id
_entity_poly.type
_entity_poly.pdbx_seq_one_letter_code
_entity_poly.pdbx_strand_id
1 'polypeptide(L)'
;MEPSPLSRLDRRIAGCRACPRLVEWREEVARTKRAAFADWTYWGRPVPGFGPPDARLLIVGLAPAAHGGNRTGRMFTGDRSGDVLYRALYDVGLASRPTATHADDGLELYGVRVTSPVHCAPPANKPTPEERDACRPWLVRELHLLRPTLRAALVLGAFGWQAALPAFAEAGWTVPRPRPAFAHGARTTLDAAEGPGLHLFGCFHVSQRNTFTGRLTPGMLRDVLRTAAGAAGLDTA
;
A
#
# COMPACT_ATOMS: atom_id res chain seq x y z
N MET A 1 11.44 -25.09 -5.06
CA MET A 1 11.12 -23.91 -5.89
C MET A 1 11.88 -22.72 -5.32
N GLU A 2 12.69 -22.03 -6.11
CA GLU A 2 13.43 -20.87 -5.61
C GLU A 2 12.46 -19.71 -5.30
N PRO A 3 12.60 -19.01 -4.18
CA PRO A 3 11.75 -17.86 -3.84
C PRO A 3 11.85 -16.77 -4.92
N SER A 4 10.71 -16.27 -5.40
CA SER A 4 10.66 -15.19 -6.39
C SER A 4 11.46 -13.96 -5.92
N PRO A 5 12.00 -13.13 -6.83
CA PRO A 5 12.70 -11.90 -6.45
C PRO A 5 11.91 -11.01 -5.48
N LEU A 6 10.58 -10.94 -5.67
CA LEU A 6 9.69 -10.17 -4.80
C LEU A 6 9.58 -10.78 -3.40
N SER A 7 9.46 -12.11 -3.29
CA SER A 7 9.47 -12.78 -1.97
C SER A 7 10.81 -12.61 -1.24
N ARG A 8 11.94 -12.55 -1.98
CA ARG A 8 13.25 -12.21 -1.39
C ARG A 8 13.28 -10.77 -0.88
N LEU A 9 12.70 -9.82 -1.62
CA LEU A 9 12.55 -8.44 -1.20
C LEU A 9 11.70 -8.33 0.07
N ASP A 10 10.56 -9.01 0.11
CA ASP A 10 9.63 -9.00 1.25
C ASP A 10 10.30 -9.50 2.54
N ARG A 11 11.11 -10.57 2.46
CA ARG A 11 11.92 -11.04 3.61
C ARG A 11 12.96 -10.02 4.05
N ARG A 12 13.60 -9.31 3.12
CA ARG A 12 14.57 -8.25 3.46
C ARG A 12 13.89 -7.04 4.11
N ILE A 13 12.71 -6.66 3.62
CA ILE A 13 11.89 -5.59 4.22
C ILE A 13 11.58 -5.96 5.67
N ALA A 14 11.09 -7.18 5.92
CA ALA A 14 10.73 -7.65 7.26
C ALA A 14 11.89 -7.64 8.28
N GLY A 15 13.15 -7.65 7.81
CA GLY A 15 14.35 -7.56 8.66
C GLY A 15 14.84 -6.13 8.91
N CYS A 16 14.25 -5.10 8.29
CA CYS A 16 14.77 -3.74 8.33
C CYS A 16 14.65 -3.08 9.72
N ARG A 17 15.73 -2.40 10.13
CA ARG A 17 15.82 -1.62 11.39
C ARG A 17 16.35 -0.19 11.18
N ALA A 18 16.26 0.35 9.97
CA ALA A 18 16.90 1.62 9.59
C ALA A 18 16.36 2.87 10.29
N CYS A 19 15.15 2.83 10.87
CA CYS A 19 14.48 3.98 11.47
C CYS A 19 14.28 3.77 12.98
N PRO A 20 15.18 4.25 13.86
CA PRO A 20 15.15 3.94 15.30
C PRO A 20 13.80 4.21 15.97
N ARG A 21 13.20 5.38 15.74
CA ARG A 21 11.88 5.75 16.31
C ARG A 21 10.76 4.78 15.90
N LEU A 22 10.76 4.32 14.65
CA LEU A 22 9.77 3.37 14.16
C LEU A 22 10.01 1.96 14.69
N VAL A 23 11.28 1.57 14.86
CA VAL A 23 11.67 0.29 15.45
C VAL A 23 11.22 0.23 16.91
N GLU A 24 11.52 1.26 17.68
CA GLU A 24 11.09 1.36 19.07
C GLU A 24 9.56 1.32 19.19
N TRP A 25 8.86 2.17 18.42
CA TRP A 25 7.40 2.25 18.49
C TRP A 25 6.69 0.96 18.09
N ARG A 26 7.08 0.33 16.97
CA ARG A 26 6.41 -0.87 16.47
C ARG A 26 6.55 -2.05 17.44
N GLU A 27 7.71 -2.15 18.09
CA GLU A 27 8.03 -3.18 19.09
C GLU A 27 7.36 -2.88 20.43
N GLU A 28 7.32 -1.61 20.86
CA GLU A 28 6.60 -1.21 22.07
C GLU A 28 5.10 -1.50 21.96
N VAL A 29 4.49 -1.19 20.82
CA VAL A 29 3.09 -1.55 20.55
C VAL A 29 2.87 -3.06 20.54
N ALA A 30 3.84 -3.83 20.05
CA ALA A 30 3.76 -5.29 20.03
C ALA A 30 3.88 -5.92 21.43
N ARG A 31 4.60 -5.26 22.36
CA ARG A 31 4.70 -5.66 23.77
C ARG A 31 3.49 -5.25 24.59
N THR A 32 3.10 -3.98 24.52
CA THR A 32 2.03 -3.41 25.33
C THR A 32 0.65 -3.86 24.88
N LYS A 33 0.44 -3.95 23.55
CA LYS A 33 -0.80 -4.36 22.89
C LYS A 33 -2.01 -3.50 23.31
N ARG A 34 -3.14 -3.69 22.63
CA ARG A 34 -4.44 -3.21 23.15
C ARG A 34 -5.11 -4.34 23.90
N ALA A 35 -5.92 -4.00 24.91
CA ALA A 35 -6.66 -4.99 25.71
C ALA A 35 -7.44 -5.99 24.82
N ALA A 36 -8.10 -5.51 23.77
CA ALA A 36 -8.83 -6.34 22.80
C ALA A 36 -7.96 -7.37 22.04
N PHE A 37 -6.63 -7.22 22.09
CA PHE A 37 -5.65 -8.07 21.41
C PHE A 37 -4.55 -8.57 22.37
N ALA A 38 -4.82 -8.64 23.68
CA ALA A 38 -3.82 -9.00 24.69
C ALA A 38 -3.17 -10.37 24.40
N ASP A 39 -3.99 -11.34 23.98
CA ASP A 39 -3.56 -12.72 23.71
C ASP A 39 -2.95 -12.91 22.31
N TRP A 40 -2.89 -11.86 21.49
CA TRP A 40 -2.34 -11.96 20.14
C TRP A 40 -0.82 -11.88 20.15
N THR A 41 -0.18 -12.70 19.32
CA THR A 41 1.22 -12.47 18.93
C THR A 41 1.25 -11.42 17.83
N TYR A 42 1.87 -10.28 18.09
CA TYR A 42 2.02 -9.20 17.12
C TYR A 42 3.19 -9.45 16.18
N TRP A 43 3.05 -8.99 14.93
CA TRP A 43 4.13 -8.98 13.94
C TRP A 43 5.34 -8.13 14.38
N GLY A 44 5.12 -6.90 14.87
CA GLY A 44 6.17 -6.06 15.49
C GLY A 44 7.36 -5.71 14.58
N ARG A 45 7.19 -5.83 13.27
CA ARG A 45 8.26 -5.73 12.24
C ARG A 45 7.78 -4.86 11.07
N PRO A 46 8.68 -4.46 10.14
CA PRO A 46 8.24 -3.87 8.88
C PRO A 46 7.30 -4.83 8.14
N VAL A 47 6.21 -4.31 7.63
CA VAL A 47 5.17 -5.06 6.92
C VAL A 47 5.50 -5.02 5.42
N PRO A 48 5.74 -6.17 4.76
CA PRO A 48 5.96 -6.20 3.32
C PRO A 48 4.69 -5.89 2.50
N GLY A 49 4.83 -5.70 1.19
CA GLY A 49 3.69 -5.60 0.29
C GLY A 49 2.92 -6.94 0.20
N PHE A 50 1.67 -6.88 -0.26
CA PHE A 50 0.80 -8.07 -0.36
C PHE A 50 0.05 -8.11 -1.69
N GLY A 51 0.03 -9.27 -2.34
CA GLY A 51 -0.54 -9.47 -3.67
C GLY A 51 0.45 -10.18 -4.60
N PRO A 52 0.03 -10.55 -5.81
CA PRO A 52 0.79 -11.40 -6.70
C PRO A 52 2.02 -10.66 -7.27
N PRO A 53 3.09 -11.39 -7.64
CA PRO A 53 4.36 -10.79 -8.08
C PRO A 53 4.31 -10.16 -9.48
N ASP A 54 3.26 -10.45 -10.23
CA ASP A 54 2.97 -9.96 -11.58
C ASP A 54 1.81 -8.96 -11.58
N ALA A 55 1.48 -8.36 -10.43
CA ALA A 55 0.39 -7.39 -10.30
C ALA A 55 0.46 -6.28 -11.36
N ARG A 56 -0.69 -5.99 -11.97
CA ARG A 56 -0.85 -4.93 -12.99
C ARG A 56 -1.31 -3.61 -12.37
N LEU A 57 -1.96 -3.68 -11.21
CA LEU A 57 -2.36 -2.52 -10.40
C LEU A 57 -1.64 -2.53 -9.05
N LEU A 58 -0.95 -1.43 -8.73
CA LEU A 58 -0.36 -1.19 -7.41
C LEU A 58 -1.22 -0.22 -6.60
N ILE A 59 -1.58 -0.57 -5.37
CA ILE A 59 -2.22 0.32 -4.42
C ILE A 59 -1.19 0.77 -3.38
N VAL A 60 -0.99 2.08 -3.27
CA VAL A 60 0.01 2.67 -2.38
C VAL A 60 -0.68 3.41 -1.23
N GLY A 61 -0.44 2.95 -0.01
CA GLY A 61 -0.94 3.54 1.22
C GLY A 61 -0.11 4.67 1.81
N LEU A 62 -0.18 4.77 3.14
CA LEU A 62 0.64 5.66 3.95
C LEU A 62 1.71 4.86 4.71
N ALA A 63 1.27 4.04 5.66
CA ALA A 63 2.08 3.14 6.48
C ALA A 63 1.14 2.15 7.22
N PRO A 64 1.66 1.05 7.78
CA PRO A 64 0.88 0.15 8.61
C PRO A 64 0.31 0.83 9.86
N ALA A 65 -0.93 0.49 10.25
CA ALA A 65 -1.47 0.90 11.54
C ALA A 65 -0.84 0.10 12.69
N ALA A 66 -0.71 0.74 13.84
CA ALA A 66 -0.12 0.17 15.06
C ALA A 66 -0.78 -1.15 15.52
N HIS A 67 -2.10 -1.30 15.34
CA HIS A 67 -2.84 -2.53 15.66
C HIS A 67 -3.54 -3.14 14.43
N GLY A 68 -3.19 -2.69 13.24
CA GLY A 68 -3.54 -3.31 11.96
C GLY A 68 -2.35 -4.11 11.47
N GLY A 69 -1.69 -3.65 10.40
CA GLY A 69 -0.52 -4.34 9.82
C GLY A 69 0.62 -4.63 10.80
N ASN A 70 0.88 -3.78 11.81
CA ASN A 70 1.91 -4.09 12.82
C ASN A 70 1.52 -5.22 13.78
N ARG A 71 0.22 -5.51 13.90
CA ARG A 71 -0.29 -6.70 14.59
C ARG A 71 -0.29 -7.91 13.66
N THR A 72 -0.85 -7.76 12.46
CA THR A 72 -1.23 -8.87 11.58
C THR A 72 -0.15 -9.29 10.59
N GLY A 73 0.87 -8.45 10.37
CA GLY A 73 1.95 -8.73 9.42
C GLY A 73 1.58 -8.56 7.95
N ARG A 74 0.35 -8.11 7.63
CA ARG A 74 -0.11 -7.86 6.26
C ARG A 74 -0.61 -6.42 6.09
N MET A 75 -0.23 -5.78 4.98
CA MET A 75 -0.68 -4.43 4.65
C MET A 75 -2.20 -4.33 4.71
N PHE A 76 -2.72 -3.22 5.24
CA PHE A 76 -4.16 -2.97 5.35
C PHE A 76 -4.97 -4.08 6.05
N THR A 77 -4.39 -4.91 6.93
CA THR A 77 -5.12 -6.04 7.55
C THR A 77 -5.33 -5.82 9.05
N GLY A 78 -6.56 -6.03 9.53
CA GLY A 78 -6.88 -5.95 10.96
C GLY A 78 -7.13 -4.54 11.51
N ASP A 79 -7.46 -3.58 10.65
CA ASP A 79 -7.94 -2.25 11.04
C ASP A 79 -9.06 -1.77 10.09
N ARG A 80 -9.73 -0.69 10.49
CA ARG A 80 -10.89 -0.16 9.75
C ARG A 80 -10.56 0.31 8.33
N SER A 81 -9.34 0.80 8.10
CA SER A 81 -8.93 1.23 6.75
C SER A 81 -8.83 0.02 5.83
N GLY A 82 -8.34 -1.09 6.38
CA GLY A 82 -8.34 -2.41 5.76
C GLY A 82 -9.72 -2.92 5.39
N ASP A 83 -10.64 -2.91 6.35
CA ASP A 83 -12.02 -3.37 6.13
C ASP A 83 -12.67 -2.66 4.95
N VAL A 84 -12.47 -1.35 4.85
CA VAL A 84 -13.01 -0.53 3.75
C VAL A 84 -12.34 -0.88 2.42
N LEU A 85 -11.01 -0.99 2.40
CA LEU A 85 -10.27 -1.27 1.17
C LEU A 85 -10.56 -2.66 0.62
N TYR A 86 -10.45 -3.70 1.45
CA TYR A 86 -10.64 -5.08 1.00
C TYR A 86 -12.08 -5.38 0.64
N ARG A 87 -13.05 -4.77 1.34
CA ARG A 87 -14.45 -4.86 0.92
C ARG A 87 -14.64 -4.26 -0.47
N ALA A 88 -14.09 -3.08 -0.73
CA ALA A 88 -14.22 -2.43 -2.03
C ALA A 88 -13.50 -3.20 -3.15
N LEU A 89 -12.33 -3.79 -2.88
CA LEU A 89 -11.62 -4.66 -3.82
C LEU A 89 -12.45 -5.91 -4.17
N TYR A 90 -13.05 -6.55 -3.17
CA TYR A 90 -13.96 -7.67 -3.38
C TYR A 90 -15.18 -7.26 -4.19
N ASP A 91 -15.82 -6.14 -3.86
CA ASP A 91 -17.01 -5.64 -4.55
C ASP A 91 -16.75 -5.31 -6.04
N VAL A 92 -15.49 -5.10 -6.46
CA VAL A 92 -15.12 -4.89 -7.88
C VAL A 92 -14.44 -6.11 -8.51
N GLY A 93 -14.39 -7.25 -7.83
CA GLY A 93 -13.84 -8.50 -8.36
C GLY A 93 -12.31 -8.63 -8.30
N LEU A 94 -11.62 -7.82 -7.50
CA LEU A 94 -10.15 -7.79 -7.39
C LEU A 94 -9.60 -8.51 -6.13
N ALA A 95 -10.48 -9.09 -5.30
CA ALA A 95 -10.11 -9.86 -4.12
C ALA A 95 -11.00 -11.09 -3.95
N SER A 96 -10.47 -12.16 -3.37
CA SER A 96 -11.20 -13.43 -3.20
C SER A 96 -12.29 -13.38 -2.12
N ARG A 97 -12.20 -12.43 -1.19
CA ARG A 97 -13.14 -12.27 -0.07
C ARG A 97 -13.19 -10.82 0.43
N PRO A 98 -14.28 -10.42 1.11
CA PRO A 98 -14.46 -9.02 1.54
C PRO A 98 -13.71 -8.63 2.81
N THR A 99 -13.12 -9.59 3.53
CA THR A 99 -12.53 -9.37 4.87
C THR A 99 -11.08 -9.83 4.94
N ALA A 100 -10.28 -9.10 5.72
CA ALA A 100 -8.87 -9.39 5.97
C ALA A 100 -8.58 -9.34 7.48
N THR A 101 -8.42 -10.50 8.12
CA THR A 101 -8.33 -10.63 9.58
C THR A 101 -6.91 -10.95 10.06
N HIS A 102 -6.17 -11.79 9.34
CA HIS A 102 -4.77 -12.17 9.62
C HIS A 102 -4.01 -12.47 8.31
N ALA A 103 -2.67 -12.49 8.34
CA ALA A 103 -1.86 -12.78 7.16
C ALA A 103 -2.20 -14.13 6.48
N ASP A 104 -2.56 -15.14 7.27
CA ASP A 104 -2.81 -16.51 6.83
C ASP A 104 -4.30 -16.85 6.64
N ASP A 105 -5.18 -15.85 6.55
CA ASP A 105 -6.63 -16.06 6.43
C ASP A 105 -7.09 -16.56 5.04
N GLY A 106 -6.18 -16.73 4.09
CA GLY A 106 -6.47 -17.19 2.73
C GLY A 106 -7.13 -16.14 1.82
N LEU A 107 -7.07 -14.86 2.18
CA LEU A 107 -7.35 -13.77 1.24
C LEU A 107 -6.35 -13.80 0.09
N GLU A 108 -6.84 -13.64 -1.14
CA GLU A 108 -6.03 -13.50 -2.35
C GLU A 108 -6.45 -12.22 -3.09
N LEU A 109 -5.49 -11.60 -3.78
CA LEU A 109 -5.74 -10.44 -4.65
C LEU A 109 -5.51 -10.83 -6.10
N TYR A 110 -6.39 -10.35 -6.98
CA TYR A 110 -6.37 -10.68 -8.41
C TYR A 110 -5.79 -9.51 -9.20
N GLY A 111 -4.55 -9.65 -9.66
CA GLY A 111 -3.85 -8.61 -10.43
C GLY A 111 -3.51 -7.33 -9.65
N VAL A 112 -3.79 -7.29 -8.34
CA VAL A 112 -3.57 -6.13 -7.46
C VAL A 112 -2.54 -6.44 -6.40
N ARG A 113 -1.57 -5.54 -6.20
CA ARG A 113 -0.67 -5.55 -5.05
C ARG A 113 -0.87 -4.31 -4.21
N VAL A 114 -0.87 -4.45 -2.88
CA VAL A 114 -0.94 -3.35 -1.92
C VAL A 114 0.41 -3.15 -1.23
N THR A 115 0.84 -1.91 -1.06
CA THR A 115 2.09 -1.55 -0.37
C THR A 115 1.97 -0.19 0.34
N SER A 116 3.06 0.32 0.93
CA SER A 116 3.13 1.67 1.50
C SER A 116 4.55 2.24 1.39
N PRO A 117 4.71 3.56 1.27
CA PRO A 117 6.03 4.19 1.23
C PRO A 117 6.81 4.05 2.54
N VAL A 118 6.13 3.81 3.66
CA VAL A 118 6.75 3.48 4.95
C VAL A 118 6.23 2.12 5.41
N HIS A 119 7.13 1.16 5.62
CA HIS A 119 6.78 -0.22 5.96
C HIS A 119 6.63 -0.48 7.47
N CYS A 120 6.94 0.48 8.35
CA CYS A 120 6.76 0.34 9.80
C CYS A 120 5.61 1.19 10.30
N ALA A 121 4.91 0.75 11.35
CA ALA A 121 3.91 1.59 11.99
C ALA A 121 4.58 2.83 12.61
N PRO A 122 4.14 4.06 12.26
CA PRO A 122 4.61 5.27 12.91
C PRO A 122 3.69 5.70 14.05
N PRO A 123 4.23 6.33 15.11
CA PRO A 123 3.42 7.01 16.12
C PRO A 123 2.38 7.94 15.49
N ALA A 124 1.15 7.90 16.00
CA ALA A 124 0.02 8.69 15.50
C ALA A 124 -0.29 8.55 13.99
N ASN A 125 0.20 7.48 13.33
CA ASN A 125 0.15 7.30 11.88
C ASN A 125 0.81 8.45 11.10
N LYS A 126 1.89 9.02 11.66
CA LYS A 126 2.64 10.14 11.09
C LYS A 126 4.14 9.81 11.00
N PRO A 127 4.60 9.26 9.87
CA PRO A 127 6.03 9.14 9.62
C PRO A 127 6.64 10.52 9.35
N THR A 128 7.92 10.70 9.69
CA THR A 128 8.66 11.91 9.34
C THR A 128 9.16 11.87 7.89
N PRO A 129 9.55 13.00 7.29
CA PRO A 129 10.21 13.01 5.99
C PRO A 129 11.48 12.13 5.95
N GLU A 130 12.29 12.14 7.01
CA GLU A 130 13.51 11.33 7.11
C GLU A 130 13.18 9.84 7.11
N GLU A 131 12.14 9.43 7.83
CA GLU A 131 11.67 8.04 7.85
C GLU A 131 11.10 7.60 6.50
N ARG A 132 10.35 8.48 5.84
CA ARG A 132 9.88 8.27 4.47
C ARG A 132 11.05 8.05 3.53
N ASP A 133 12.05 8.93 3.59
CA ASP A 133 13.19 8.90 2.68
C ASP A 133 14.12 7.71 2.96
N ALA A 134 14.27 7.31 4.23
CA ALA A 134 14.98 6.10 4.63
C ALA A 134 14.25 4.82 4.17
N CYS A 135 12.92 4.85 4.05
CA CYS A 135 12.13 3.70 3.61
C CYS A 135 11.95 3.62 2.09
N ARG A 136 12.06 4.75 1.37
CA ARG A 136 11.94 4.86 -0.09
C ARG A 136 12.71 3.80 -0.90
N PRO A 137 13.96 3.41 -0.55
CA PRO A 137 14.68 2.37 -1.30
C PRO A 137 13.94 1.03 -1.37
N TRP A 138 13.07 0.71 -0.40
CA TRP A 138 12.24 -0.49 -0.44
C TRP A 138 11.15 -0.39 -1.50
N LEU A 139 10.41 0.72 -1.53
CA LEU A 139 9.38 0.98 -2.53
C LEU A 139 9.99 1.04 -3.94
N VAL A 140 11.15 1.68 -4.11
CA VAL A 140 11.87 1.74 -5.39
C VAL A 140 12.23 0.33 -5.88
N ARG A 141 12.74 -0.55 -5.00
CA ARG A 141 13.05 -1.94 -5.38
C ARG A 141 11.81 -2.74 -5.73
N GLU A 142 10.72 -2.56 -4.99
CA GLU A 142 9.44 -3.21 -5.27
C GLU A 142 8.91 -2.78 -6.65
N LEU A 143 8.96 -1.49 -6.94
CA LEU A 143 8.58 -0.92 -8.22
C LEU A 143 9.42 -1.47 -9.39
N HIS A 144 10.74 -1.60 -9.23
CA HIS A 144 11.60 -2.22 -10.25
C HIS A 144 11.19 -3.66 -10.56
N LEU A 145 10.84 -4.43 -9.53
CA LEU A 145 10.41 -5.82 -9.70
C LEU A 145 9.03 -5.94 -10.36
N LEU A 146 8.13 -4.98 -10.13
CA LEU A 146 6.79 -4.94 -10.72
C LEU A 146 6.75 -4.33 -12.13
N ARG A 147 7.78 -3.56 -12.50
CA ARG A 147 7.85 -2.80 -13.77
C ARG A 147 7.46 -3.59 -15.03
N PRO A 148 7.81 -4.88 -15.19
CA PRO A 148 7.42 -5.64 -16.39
C PRO A 148 5.90 -5.72 -16.59
N THR A 149 5.13 -5.86 -15.50
CA THR A 149 3.68 -6.13 -15.55
C THR A 149 2.82 -4.96 -15.08
N LEU A 150 3.37 -4.06 -14.27
CA LEU A 150 2.67 -2.91 -13.72
C LEU A 150 2.20 -1.97 -14.83
N ARG A 151 0.93 -1.56 -14.78
CA ARG A 151 0.29 -0.66 -15.76
C ARG A 151 -0.42 0.51 -15.11
N ALA A 152 -0.91 0.33 -13.87
CA ALA A 152 -1.48 1.43 -13.10
C ALA A 152 -1.06 1.42 -11.63
N ALA A 153 -1.10 2.59 -11.01
CA ALA A 153 -0.97 2.76 -9.57
C ALA A 153 -2.08 3.66 -9.02
N LEU A 154 -2.72 3.23 -7.94
CA LEU A 154 -3.70 4.00 -7.18
C LEU A 154 -3.11 4.39 -5.83
N VAL A 155 -2.99 5.69 -5.57
CA VAL A 155 -2.35 6.20 -4.36
C VAL A 155 -3.38 6.78 -3.40
N LEU A 156 -3.35 6.29 -2.16
CA LEU A 156 -4.31 6.60 -1.11
C LEU A 156 -3.80 7.75 -0.23
N GLY A 157 -4.29 8.96 -0.48
CA GLY A 157 -4.02 10.15 0.31
C GLY A 157 -2.82 10.98 -0.18
N ALA A 158 -2.80 12.25 0.24
CA ALA A 158 -1.79 13.22 -0.18
C ALA A 158 -0.36 12.85 0.25
N PHE A 159 -0.20 12.26 1.43
CA PHE A 159 1.11 11.80 1.90
C PHE A 159 1.67 10.70 1.00
N GLY A 160 0.87 9.66 0.72
CA GLY A 160 1.26 8.58 -0.18
C GLY A 160 1.61 9.13 -1.56
N TRP A 161 0.84 10.09 -2.06
CA TRP A 161 1.08 10.75 -3.35
C TRP A 161 2.44 11.44 -3.40
N GLN A 162 2.72 12.28 -2.40
CA GLN A 162 4.00 13.00 -2.30
C GLN A 162 5.19 12.05 -2.12
N ALA A 163 5.02 10.95 -1.39
CA ALA A 163 6.07 9.97 -1.16
C ALA A 163 6.32 9.05 -2.36
N ALA A 164 5.28 8.72 -3.13
CA ALA A 164 5.36 7.81 -4.25
C ALA A 164 5.99 8.44 -5.50
N LEU A 165 5.75 9.75 -5.76
CA LEU A 165 6.27 10.42 -6.95
C LEU A 165 7.81 10.31 -7.11
N PRO A 166 8.63 10.62 -6.08
CA PRO A 166 10.08 10.38 -6.17
C PRO A 166 10.45 8.90 -6.36
N ALA A 167 9.69 7.98 -5.76
CA ALA A 167 9.95 6.55 -5.92
C ALA A 167 9.68 6.07 -7.35
N PHE A 168 8.62 6.55 -8.00
CA PHE A 168 8.38 6.30 -9.43
C PHE A 168 9.48 6.90 -10.30
N ALA A 169 9.95 8.11 -9.98
CA ALA A 169 11.07 8.74 -10.69
C ALA A 169 12.34 7.88 -10.64
N GLU A 170 12.71 7.42 -9.45
CA GLU A 170 13.88 6.56 -9.24
C GLU A 170 13.71 5.14 -9.81
N ALA A 171 12.47 4.69 -10.02
CA ALA A 171 12.16 3.41 -10.66
C ALA A 171 12.06 3.50 -12.21
N GLY A 172 12.38 4.66 -12.80
CA GLY A 172 12.52 4.84 -14.24
C GLY A 172 11.27 5.34 -14.96
N TRP A 173 10.30 5.92 -14.25
CA TRP A 173 9.22 6.70 -14.85
C TRP A 173 9.49 8.21 -14.75
N THR A 174 8.96 8.99 -15.67
CA THR A 174 9.12 10.45 -15.71
C THR A 174 7.96 11.10 -14.96
N VAL A 175 8.27 11.81 -13.88
CA VAL A 175 7.27 12.65 -13.19
C VAL A 175 7.14 14.00 -13.90
N PRO A 176 5.92 14.39 -14.35
CA PRO A 176 5.71 15.66 -15.04
C PRO A 176 6.13 16.89 -14.23
N ARG A 177 6.47 17.96 -14.94
CA ARG A 177 6.69 19.31 -14.37
C ARG A 177 5.68 20.28 -15.00
N PRO A 178 4.86 21.02 -14.20
CA PRO A 178 4.80 20.98 -12.74
C PRO A 178 4.36 19.61 -12.19
N ARG A 179 4.76 19.30 -10.95
CA ARG A 179 4.37 18.03 -10.31
C ARG A 179 2.85 17.93 -10.24
N PRO A 180 2.27 16.77 -10.56
CA PRO A 180 0.82 16.62 -10.55
C PRO A 180 0.29 16.77 -9.12
N ALA A 181 -0.75 17.59 -8.96
CA ALA A 181 -1.38 17.83 -7.67
C ALA A 181 -2.22 16.63 -7.22
N PHE A 182 -2.25 16.38 -5.91
CA PHE A 182 -3.11 15.35 -5.34
C PHE A 182 -4.57 15.83 -5.29
N ALA A 183 -5.48 15.00 -5.79
CA ALA A 183 -6.92 15.09 -5.55
C ALA A 183 -7.53 13.68 -5.61
N HIS A 184 -8.73 13.51 -5.06
CA HIS A 184 -9.50 12.30 -5.34
C HIS A 184 -9.94 12.31 -6.81
N GLY A 185 -9.75 11.18 -7.50
CA GLY A 185 -10.00 11.08 -8.92
C GLY A 185 -8.93 11.75 -9.79
N ALA A 186 -7.82 12.24 -9.21
CA ALA A 186 -6.69 12.73 -10.00
C ALA A 186 -6.17 11.61 -10.92
N ARG A 187 -5.86 11.96 -12.17
CA ARG A 187 -5.33 11.04 -13.17
C ARG A 187 -4.17 11.70 -13.89
N THR A 188 -3.07 10.97 -14.04
CA THR A 188 -1.93 11.38 -14.87
C THR A 188 -1.23 10.14 -15.40
N THR A 189 -0.44 10.28 -16.45
CA THR A 189 0.41 9.22 -16.96
C THR A 189 1.86 9.60 -16.67
N LEU A 190 2.62 8.66 -16.12
CA LEU A 190 4.07 8.79 -15.99
C LEU A 190 4.70 8.07 -17.17
N ASP A 191 5.35 8.81 -18.06
CA ASP A 191 6.05 8.22 -19.20
C ASP A 191 7.24 7.39 -18.73
N ALA A 192 7.77 6.50 -19.58
CA ALA A 192 9.00 5.78 -19.31
C ALA A 192 9.93 5.93 -20.51
N ALA A 193 11.24 6.08 -20.27
CA ALA A 193 12.22 6.11 -21.36
C ALA A 193 12.26 4.76 -22.10
N GLU A 194 12.03 3.66 -21.37
CA GLU A 194 11.99 2.30 -21.90
C GLU A 194 10.78 1.55 -21.33
N GLY A 195 10.00 0.86 -22.15
CA GLY A 195 8.83 0.11 -21.70
C GLY A 195 7.56 0.96 -21.52
N PRO A 196 6.49 0.40 -20.92
CA PRO A 196 5.21 1.08 -20.84
C PRO A 196 5.22 2.22 -19.81
N GLY A 197 4.49 3.29 -20.13
CA GLY A 197 4.12 4.30 -19.14
C GLY A 197 3.22 3.72 -18.04
N LEU A 198 3.03 4.49 -16.97
CA LEU A 198 2.23 4.10 -15.81
C LEU A 198 1.06 5.06 -15.62
N HIS A 199 -0.16 4.54 -15.61
CA HIS A 199 -1.33 5.33 -15.23
C HIS A 199 -1.37 5.54 -13.71
N LEU A 200 -1.34 6.79 -13.26
CA LEU A 200 -1.33 7.15 -11.85
C LEU A 200 -2.65 7.79 -11.45
N PHE A 201 -3.27 7.23 -10.40
CA PHE A 201 -4.56 7.64 -9.87
C PHE A 201 -4.45 8.11 -8.42
N GLY A 202 -5.13 9.21 -8.10
CA GLY A 202 -5.26 9.72 -6.73
C GLY A 202 -6.60 9.33 -6.11
N CYS A 203 -6.58 8.88 -4.87
CA CYS A 203 -7.78 8.66 -4.07
C CYS A 203 -7.60 9.22 -2.66
N PHE A 204 -8.66 9.78 -2.06
CA PHE A 204 -8.61 10.08 -0.63
C PHE A 204 -8.30 8.80 0.16
N HIS A 205 -7.56 8.95 1.25
CA HIS A 205 -7.21 7.79 2.07
C HIS A 205 -8.47 7.14 2.65
N VAL A 206 -8.49 5.80 2.70
CA VAL A 206 -9.56 4.97 3.28
C VAL A 206 -9.65 5.04 4.81
N SER A 207 -9.16 6.12 5.43
CA SER A 207 -9.13 6.25 6.88
C SER A 207 -10.54 6.37 7.45
N GLN A 208 -10.69 5.98 8.71
CA GLN A 208 -11.95 6.13 9.43
C GLN A 208 -12.46 7.57 9.40
N ARG A 209 -11.57 8.57 9.54
CA ARG A 209 -11.93 9.99 9.44
C ARG A 209 -12.61 10.30 8.11
N ASN A 210 -12.01 9.92 6.98
CA ASN A 210 -12.54 10.26 5.66
C ASN A 210 -13.85 9.52 5.35
N THR A 211 -13.95 8.27 5.78
CA THR A 211 -15.11 7.42 5.52
C THR A 211 -16.31 7.81 6.39
N PHE A 212 -16.09 8.16 7.66
CA PHE A 212 -17.16 8.57 8.57
C PHE A 212 -17.70 9.97 8.25
N THR A 213 -16.85 10.89 7.77
CA THR A 213 -17.30 12.24 7.40
C THR A 213 -17.89 12.31 5.99
N GLY A 214 -18.01 11.19 5.29
CA GLY A 214 -18.46 11.15 3.89
C GLY A 214 -17.49 11.79 2.88
N ARG A 215 -16.26 12.15 3.30
CA ARG A 215 -15.25 12.72 2.39
C ARG A 215 -14.82 11.69 1.34
N LEU A 216 -14.83 10.42 1.71
CA LEU A 216 -14.72 9.30 0.78
C LEU A 216 -15.90 8.35 1.03
N THR A 217 -16.76 8.19 0.04
CA THR A 217 -17.87 7.22 0.10
C THR A 217 -17.45 5.86 -0.49
N PRO A 218 -18.15 4.77 -0.14
CA PRO A 218 -17.93 3.47 -0.78
C PRO A 218 -18.14 3.48 -2.30
N GLY A 219 -19.05 4.31 -2.82
CA GLY A 219 -19.25 4.50 -4.26
C GLY A 219 -18.00 5.10 -4.92
N MET A 220 -17.52 6.23 -4.40
CA MET A 220 -16.30 6.89 -4.89
C MET A 220 -15.08 5.98 -4.89
N LEU A 221 -14.92 5.14 -3.85
CA LEU A 221 -13.81 4.19 -3.78
C LEU A 221 -13.93 3.09 -4.86
N ARG A 222 -15.11 2.51 -5.05
CA ARG A 222 -15.34 1.51 -6.10
C ARG A 222 -15.12 2.10 -7.49
N ASP A 223 -15.56 3.33 -7.74
CA ASP A 223 -15.43 3.98 -9.05
C ASP A 223 -13.96 4.23 -9.43
N VAL A 224 -13.15 4.72 -8.49
CA VAL A 224 -11.71 4.92 -8.75
C VAL A 224 -10.98 3.58 -8.87
N LEU A 225 -11.37 2.55 -8.13
CA LEU A 225 -10.81 1.20 -8.26
C LEU A 225 -11.12 0.60 -9.64
N ARG A 226 -12.37 0.65 -10.11
CA ARG A 226 -12.75 0.18 -11.46
C ARG A 226 -12.00 0.93 -12.54
N THR A 227 -11.89 2.25 -12.41
CA THR A 227 -11.12 3.07 -13.35
C THR A 227 -9.66 2.63 -13.41
N ALA A 228 -9.01 2.48 -12.25
CA ALA A 228 -7.60 2.09 -12.19
C ALA A 228 -7.37 0.65 -12.68
N ALA A 229 -8.30 -0.26 -12.39
CA ALA A 229 -8.29 -1.64 -12.87
C ALA A 229 -8.44 -1.72 -14.40
N GLY A 230 -9.38 -0.97 -14.97
CA GLY A 230 -9.55 -0.89 -16.43
C GLY A 230 -8.31 -0.33 -17.12
N ALA A 231 -7.69 0.71 -16.56
CA ALA A 231 -6.40 1.24 -17.06
C ALA A 231 -5.25 0.22 -16.90
N ALA A 232 -5.33 -0.64 -15.89
CA ALA A 232 -4.41 -1.76 -15.72
C ALA A 232 -4.74 -2.96 -16.60
N GLY A 233 -5.84 -2.93 -17.38
CA GLY A 233 -6.34 -4.05 -18.17
C GLY A 233 -6.81 -5.25 -17.36
N LEU A 234 -7.30 -5.02 -16.14
CA LEU A 234 -7.90 -6.02 -15.27
C LEU A 234 -9.42 -6.02 -15.45
N ASP A 235 -10.02 -7.20 -15.51
CA ASP A 235 -11.47 -7.35 -15.51
C ASP A 235 -12.05 -7.02 -14.12
N THR A 236 -13.19 -6.35 -14.11
CA THR A 236 -13.92 -6.00 -12.88
C THR A 236 -15.38 -6.42 -12.99
N ALA A 237 -15.96 -6.80 -11.85
CA ALA A 237 -17.38 -7.14 -11.74
C ALA A 237 -18.33 -5.93 -11.80
#